data_AF-A0A7Y4MHU0-F1
#
_entry.id   AF-A0A7Y4MHU0-F1
#
_cell.length_a   1.000
_cell.length_b   1.000
_cell.length_c   1.000
_cell.angle_alpha   90.00
_cell.angle_beta   90.00
_cell.angle_gamma   90.00
#
_symmetry.space_group_name_H-M   'P 1'
#
loop_
_entity.id
_entity.type
_entity.pdbx_description
1 polymer ?
#
loop_
_entity_poly.entity_id
_entity_poly.type
_entity_poly.pdbx_seq_one_letter_code
_entity_poly.pdbx_strand_id
1 'polypeptide(L)'
;MTDEALSEQSDGPEDVAPTKRLTRQLLDALGITRVINVDDDHAQGQIQSKESVIGALRAGTLDTVLVARFILPDEKDGSADALDLDEALTLVEERWEELGDDNRVELSFAASRAAGEGPLEGQPEAVVSNNAALLALPDLLGDDIELVRMGLVEWRATGQQLLVDVRPTLLLFDRSFENEGQSATAGDDLVRGVLGRDDRDHVYVGLLTHTASDEGREDEIAREISAGVTPPRPVIVVAKRRLQTDSFPEALRVLLFSRELEEFRAHAIRSLEIAGAQGINFMRDVTRYALLASFEAARSEGVFETDLAMRMPAAVSRKHLAKELRDGAFIEGALEQLRNAAGIELYFEAAEKPSEISKIEWDERFDDATTLSGLALPLEIGDIFRVHDLLANGKSRGADRYYILLAQACDLSVRADGKRGNELNSLVLTEIRRAVKVPDTDAYKDLKDNQADVGILIPSEKELWRIQFARQIHVPTLALDACITSGTGKSIIKTDASASKSLPSSWLRRFERMKSECADLLKEYKTLEQGTSVVEGKEAEGRAVTRHLVAALLSTKPKHKLGLTAKIDPAKDTIEFGLERYARIADNAARGLLALLANHHARPAFDAPLFVEAEEEV
;
A
#
# COMPACT_ATOMS: atom_id res chain seq x y z
N MET A 1 -24.50 -28.89 5.52
CA MET A 1 -24.55 -28.35 6.89
C MET A 1 -24.35 -26.86 6.74
N THR A 2 -25.32 -26.10 7.21
CA THR A 2 -25.52 -24.67 6.99
C THR A 2 -24.44 -23.82 7.67
N ASP A 3 -24.17 -22.65 7.08
CA ASP A 3 -23.21 -21.62 7.54
C ASP A 3 -23.47 -21.07 8.96
N GLU A 4 -24.56 -21.47 9.61
CA GLU A 4 -24.88 -21.09 11.01
C GLU A 4 -24.07 -21.86 12.07
N ALA A 5 -23.31 -22.90 11.71
CA ALA A 5 -22.60 -23.73 12.69
C ALA A 5 -21.14 -23.30 12.97
N LEU A 6 -20.65 -22.23 12.34
CA LEU A 6 -19.30 -21.70 12.54
C LEU A 6 -19.26 -20.32 13.24
N SER A 7 -20.42 -19.71 13.53
CA SER A 7 -20.49 -18.41 14.22
C SER A 7 -20.70 -18.52 15.74
N GLU A 8 -20.87 -19.71 16.30
CA GLU A 8 -21.07 -19.92 17.74
C GLU A 8 -19.80 -20.47 18.40
N GLN A 9 -18.73 -19.66 18.44
CA GLN A 9 -17.61 -19.89 19.36
C GLN A 9 -16.78 -18.63 19.63
N SER A 10 -17.43 -17.46 19.77
CA SER A 10 -16.79 -16.24 20.25
C SER A 10 -17.52 -15.61 21.44
N ASP A 11 -17.93 -16.41 22.42
CA ASP A 11 -18.32 -15.88 23.74
C ASP A 11 -17.04 -15.64 24.58
N GLY A 12 -16.30 -14.59 24.23
CA GLY A 12 -15.36 -13.92 25.12
C GLY A 12 -16.03 -12.65 25.67
N PRO A 13 -15.65 -12.15 26.86
CA PRO A 13 -16.31 -11.00 27.48
C PRO A 13 -16.24 -9.77 26.56
N GLU A 14 -17.40 -9.22 26.19
CA GLU A 14 -17.60 -8.04 25.31
C GLU A 14 -17.01 -6.72 25.85
N ASP A 15 -16.23 -6.75 26.94
CA ASP A 15 -15.84 -5.58 27.74
C ASP A 15 -14.31 -5.32 27.75
N VAL A 16 -13.52 -5.98 26.90
CA VAL A 16 -12.04 -5.78 26.85
C VAL A 16 -11.66 -5.01 25.59
N ALA A 17 -10.92 -3.91 25.75
CA ALA A 17 -10.40 -3.10 24.64
C ALA A 17 -9.72 -3.98 23.56
N PRO A 18 -10.00 -3.77 22.25
CA PRO A 18 -9.49 -4.62 21.16
C PRO A 18 -7.97 -4.85 21.22
N THR A 19 -7.21 -3.80 21.54
CA THR A 19 -5.74 -3.78 21.64
C THR A 19 -5.20 -4.73 22.71
N LYS A 20 -5.86 -4.78 23.88
CA LYS A 20 -5.52 -5.69 24.98
C LYS A 20 -5.81 -7.15 24.62
N ARG A 21 -6.97 -7.41 24.02
CA ARG A 21 -7.35 -8.75 23.53
C ARG A 21 -6.34 -9.29 22.50
N LEU A 22 -5.99 -8.46 21.51
CA LEU A 22 -5.07 -8.82 20.43
C LEU A 22 -3.64 -9.06 20.94
N THR A 23 -3.16 -8.22 21.87
CA THR A 23 -1.86 -8.41 22.53
C THR A 23 -1.78 -9.77 23.22
N ARG A 24 -2.82 -10.14 23.98
CA ARG A 24 -2.88 -11.44 24.68
C ARG A 24 -2.91 -12.61 23.72
N GLN A 25 -3.74 -12.55 22.67
CA GLN A 25 -3.80 -13.60 21.66
C GLN A 25 -2.43 -13.86 21.01
N LEU A 26 -1.63 -12.80 20.77
CA LEU A 26 -0.27 -12.93 20.23
C LEU A 26 0.69 -13.62 21.20
N LEU A 27 0.64 -13.27 22.48
CA LEU A 27 1.50 -13.87 23.51
C LEU A 27 1.12 -15.33 23.77
N ASP A 28 -0.17 -15.62 23.86
CA ASP A 28 -0.71 -16.98 24.03
C ASP A 28 -0.35 -17.88 22.85
N ALA A 29 -0.41 -17.37 21.62
CA ALA A 29 -0.05 -18.12 20.42
C ALA A 29 1.40 -18.62 20.42
N LEU A 30 2.30 -17.93 21.14
CA LEU A 30 3.70 -18.32 21.32
C LEU A 30 4.00 -18.92 22.70
N GLY A 31 2.97 -19.09 23.53
CA GLY A 31 3.10 -19.59 24.90
C GLY A 31 4.00 -18.71 25.78
N ILE A 32 4.05 -17.40 25.49
CA ILE A 32 4.83 -16.45 26.28
C ILE A 32 4.09 -16.21 27.58
N THR A 33 4.70 -16.61 28.69
CA THR A 33 4.12 -16.44 30.03
C THR A 33 4.88 -15.40 30.87
N ARG A 34 5.98 -14.85 30.33
CA ARG A 34 6.86 -13.91 31.02
C ARG A 34 7.28 -12.78 30.10
N VAL A 35 7.16 -11.55 30.59
CA VAL A 35 7.65 -10.33 29.94
C VAL A 35 8.63 -9.66 30.88
N ILE A 36 9.83 -9.35 30.39
CA ILE A 36 10.84 -8.61 31.13
C ILE A 36 11.01 -7.24 30.47
N ASN A 37 10.75 -6.18 31.23
CA ASN A 37 11.00 -4.80 30.80
C ASN A 37 12.23 -4.25 31.53
N VAL A 38 13.25 -3.86 30.77
CA VAL A 38 14.48 -3.29 31.29
C VAL A 38 14.58 -1.83 30.87
N ASP A 39 14.45 -0.94 31.83
CA ASP A 39 14.27 0.50 31.60
C ASP A 39 15.03 1.29 32.66
N ASP A 40 15.58 2.44 32.30
CA ASP A 40 16.30 3.29 33.25
C ASP A 40 15.38 4.00 34.25
N ASP A 41 14.07 3.97 33.96
CA ASP A 41 12.99 4.30 34.89
C ASP A 41 12.92 3.35 36.09
N HIS A 42 13.46 2.14 35.95
CA HIS A 42 13.49 1.12 37.00
C HIS A 42 14.81 1.11 37.79
N ALA A 43 15.68 2.11 37.58
CA ALA A 43 16.96 2.25 38.24
C ALA A 43 16.84 2.33 39.77
N GLN A 44 17.53 1.43 40.48
CA GLN A 44 17.53 1.41 41.94
C GLN A 44 18.21 2.65 42.54
N GLY A 45 17.38 3.48 43.15
CA GLY A 45 17.70 4.59 44.04
C GLY A 45 16.40 5.14 44.60
N GLN A 46 15.74 4.36 45.46
CA GLN A 46 14.40 4.58 46.02
C GLN A 46 14.22 6.01 46.58
N ILE A 47 13.77 6.95 45.74
CA ILE A 47 13.17 8.19 46.21
C ILE A 47 11.67 7.97 46.14
N GLN A 48 11.11 7.46 47.23
CA GLN A 48 9.67 7.57 47.47
C GLN A 48 9.42 8.96 48.05
N SER A 49 8.73 9.82 47.31
CA SER A 49 8.44 11.19 47.74
C SER A 49 6.98 11.50 47.49
N LYS A 50 6.17 11.31 48.52
CA LYS A 50 4.75 11.70 48.53
C LYS A 50 4.60 13.18 48.19
N GLU A 51 5.50 14.01 48.73
CA GLU A 51 5.53 15.45 48.50
C GLU A 51 5.83 15.81 47.04
N SER A 52 6.69 15.03 46.36
CA SER A 52 6.95 15.23 44.92
C SER A 52 5.72 14.91 44.08
N VAL A 53 5.01 13.83 44.39
CA VAL A 53 3.77 13.44 43.70
C VAL A 53 2.67 14.49 43.92
N ILE A 54 2.45 14.89 45.17
CA ILE A 54 1.49 15.97 45.52
C ILE A 54 1.88 17.29 44.85
N GLY A 55 3.17 17.63 44.84
CA GLY A 55 3.69 18.82 44.19
C GLY A 55 3.45 18.82 42.69
N ALA A 56 3.69 17.69 42.03
CA ALA A 56 3.51 17.53 40.59
C ALA A 56 2.03 17.56 40.17
N LEU A 57 1.14 16.97 40.98
CA LEU A 57 -0.32 17.07 40.82
C LEU A 57 -0.79 18.52 40.94
N ARG A 58 -0.38 19.23 42.00
CA ARG A 58 -0.74 20.65 42.21
C ARG A 58 -0.21 21.57 41.10
N ALA A 59 0.94 21.24 40.53
CA ALA A 59 1.51 21.97 39.40
C ALA A 59 0.82 21.65 38.06
N GLY A 60 -0.11 20.70 38.02
CA GLY A 60 -0.72 20.23 36.77
C GLY A 60 0.28 19.59 35.82
N THR A 61 1.36 19.02 36.38
CA THR A 61 2.47 18.40 35.63
C THR A 61 2.35 16.87 35.60
N LEU A 62 1.65 16.27 36.57
CA LEU A 62 1.37 14.84 36.64
C LEU A 62 -0.12 14.59 36.39
N ASP A 63 -0.44 13.58 35.59
CA ASP A 63 -1.81 13.20 35.26
C ASP A 63 -2.53 12.59 36.47
N THR A 64 -3.75 13.08 36.77
CA THR A 64 -4.58 12.56 37.87
C THR A 64 -5.04 11.12 37.59
N VAL A 65 -5.26 10.76 36.33
CA VAL A 65 -5.65 9.40 35.91
C VAL A 65 -4.51 8.40 36.17
N LEU A 66 -3.27 8.82 35.91
CA LEU A 66 -2.08 8.03 36.22
C LEU A 66 -2.03 7.70 37.71
N VAL A 67 -2.19 8.70 38.57
CA VAL A 67 -2.16 8.53 40.03
C VAL A 67 -3.30 7.65 40.53
N ALA A 68 -4.51 7.86 40.01
CA ALA A 68 -5.70 7.10 40.37
C ALA A 68 -5.53 5.60 40.15
N ARG A 69 -5.02 5.20 38.98
CA ARG A 69 -4.85 3.79 38.60
C ARG A 69 -3.84 3.05 39.48
N PHE A 70 -2.79 3.74 39.95
CA PHE A 70 -1.83 3.15 40.89
C PHE A 70 -2.40 2.95 42.30
N ILE A 71 -3.36 3.79 42.72
CA ILE A 71 -3.97 3.76 44.06
C ILE A 71 -5.22 2.88 44.09
N LEU A 72 -5.96 2.79 42.99
CA LEU A 72 -7.21 2.05 42.85
C LEU A 72 -7.14 1.05 41.68
N PRO A 73 -6.27 0.01 41.74
CA PRO A 73 -6.06 -0.91 40.64
C PRO A 73 -7.26 -1.82 40.33
N ASP A 74 -8.18 -2.02 41.30
CA ASP A 74 -9.31 -2.95 41.21
C ASP A 74 -10.65 -2.29 40.81
N GLU A 75 -10.71 -0.97 40.69
CA GLU A 75 -11.95 -0.30 40.26
C GLU A 75 -12.07 -0.32 38.72
N LYS A 76 -13.23 -0.74 38.21
CA LYS A 76 -13.53 -0.77 36.76
C LYS A 76 -13.26 0.61 36.15
N ASP A 77 -12.70 0.63 34.93
CA ASP A 77 -12.18 1.78 34.16
C ASP A 77 -12.97 3.11 34.26
N GLY A 78 -14.26 3.10 34.60
CA GLY A 78 -15.09 4.29 34.72
C GLY A 78 -14.87 5.21 35.93
N SER A 79 -14.21 4.78 37.03
CA SER A 79 -14.00 5.65 38.21
C SER A 79 -12.62 6.33 38.25
N ALA A 80 -11.58 5.70 37.69
CA ALA A 80 -10.22 6.25 37.65
C ALA A 80 -10.08 7.39 36.62
N ASP A 81 -10.87 7.36 35.54
CA ASP A 81 -10.79 8.32 34.43
C ASP A 81 -11.53 9.65 34.71
N ALA A 82 -12.12 9.83 35.90
CA ALA A 82 -13.01 10.96 36.23
C ALA A 82 -12.60 11.77 37.48
N LEU A 83 -11.46 11.46 38.10
CA LEU A 83 -11.04 12.11 39.35
C LEU A 83 -10.56 13.55 39.13
N ASP A 84 -11.11 14.47 39.91
CA ASP A 84 -10.61 15.83 39.94
C ASP A 84 -9.31 15.95 40.77
N LEU A 85 -8.66 17.11 40.71
CA LEU A 85 -7.38 17.33 41.38
C LEU A 85 -7.49 17.16 42.92
N ASP A 86 -8.59 17.60 43.52
CA ASP A 86 -8.77 17.54 44.97
C ASP A 86 -9.02 16.09 45.42
N GLU A 87 -9.76 15.32 44.63
CA GLU A 87 -9.98 13.89 44.83
C GLU A 87 -8.67 13.10 44.68
N ALA A 88 -7.88 13.35 43.63
CA ALA A 88 -6.58 12.69 43.42
C ALA A 88 -5.58 13.01 44.54
N LEU A 89 -5.54 14.26 45.01
CA LEU A 89 -4.71 14.66 46.15
C LEU A 89 -5.14 13.96 47.44
N THR A 90 -6.45 13.86 47.68
CA THR A 90 -7.00 13.16 48.85
C THR A 90 -6.64 11.66 48.81
N LEU A 91 -6.77 11.03 47.64
CA LEU A 91 -6.38 9.62 47.44
C LEU A 91 -4.91 9.37 47.75
N VAL A 92 -4.01 10.21 47.23
CA VAL A 92 -2.57 10.14 47.57
C VAL A 92 -2.37 10.37 49.07
N GLU A 93 -3.07 11.33 49.67
CA GLU A 93 -2.90 11.63 51.08
C GLU A 93 -3.31 10.46 51.99
N GLU A 94 -4.42 9.79 51.68
CA GLU A 94 -4.99 8.72 52.48
C GLU A 94 -4.36 7.35 52.23
N ARG A 95 -4.04 7.03 50.97
CA ARG A 95 -3.67 5.67 50.53
C ARG A 95 -2.20 5.47 50.23
N TRP A 96 -1.37 6.53 50.27
CA TRP A 96 0.06 6.42 49.97
C TRP A 96 0.77 5.33 50.79
N GLU A 97 0.45 5.23 52.09
CA GLU A 97 1.06 4.24 52.97
C GLU A 97 0.53 2.82 52.78
N GLU A 98 -0.51 2.64 51.97
CA GLU A 98 -1.09 1.34 51.62
C GLU A 98 -0.60 0.84 50.25
N LEU A 99 0.00 1.72 49.44
CA LEU A 99 0.62 1.36 48.17
C LEU A 99 1.81 0.42 48.36
N GLY A 100 1.97 -0.55 47.46
CA GLY A 100 3.21 -1.32 47.35
C GLY A 100 4.41 -0.41 47.07
N ASP A 101 5.60 -0.83 47.51
CA ASP A 101 6.83 -0.04 47.35
C ASP A 101 7.12 0.31 45.88
N ASP A 102 6.82 -0.61 44.96
CA ASP A 102 7.01 -0.40 43.52
C ASP A 102 6.12 0.71 42.97
N ASN A 103 4.83 0.73 43.35
CA ASN A 103 3.88 1.78 42.94
C ASN A 103 4.30 3.17 43.45
N ARG A 104 4.83 3.25 44.69
CA ARG A 104 5.31 4.52 45.25
C ARG A 104 6.53 5.04 44.51
N VAL A 105 7.44 4.14 44.12
CA VAL A 105 8.64 4.50 43.37
C VAL A 105 8.26 5.00 41.98
N GLU A 106 7.37 4.30 41.27
CA GLU A 106 6.93 4.69 39.92
C GLU A 106 6.21 6.04 39.90
N LEU A 107 5.30 6.27 40.85
CA LEU A 107 4.64 7.58 40.97
C LEU A 107 5.63 8.69 41.28
N SER A 108 6.61 8.44 42.16
CA SER A 108 7.64 9.43 42.51
C SER A 108 8.55 9.75 41.34
N PHE A 109 8.85 8.78 40.49
CA PHE A 109 9.66 8.96 39.29
C PHE A 109 8.90 9.72 38.20
N ALA A 110 7.66 9.33 37.91
CA ALA A 110 6.77 10.05 36.99
C ALA A 110 6.60 11.52 37.42
N ALA A 111 6.41 11.77 38.72
CA ALA A 111 6.34 13.12 39.28
C ALA A 111 7.64 13.91 39.10
N SER A 112 8.79 13.28 39.33
CA SER A 112 10.10 13.93 39.22
C SER A 112 10.44 14.30 37.77
N ARG A 113 10.10 13.44 36.81
CA ARG A 113 10.26 13.71 35.37
C ARG A 113 9.38 14.88 34.93
N ALA A 114 8.15 14.93 35.41
CA ALA A 114 7.19 15.97 35.09
C ALA A 114 7.52 17.35 35.71
N ALA A 115 8.17 17.37 36.87
CA ALA A 115 8.41 18.59 37.66
C ALA A 115 9.29 19.66 36.99
N GLY A 116 9.97 19.34 35.88
CA GLY A 116 10.82 20.26 35.12
C GLY A 116 10.23 20.78 33.80
N GLU A 117 9.11 20.21 33.33
CA GLU A 117 8.72 20.28 31.91
C GLU A 117 7.46 21.13 31.65
N GLY A 118 6.89 21.73 32.69
CA GLY A 118 5.70 22.58 32.60
C GLY A 118 4.38 21.79 32.58
N PRO A 119 3.23 22.49 32.40
CA PRO A 119 1.89 21.88 32.43
C PRO A 119 1.74 20.76 31.40
N LEU A 120 0.90 19.76 31.69
CA LEU A 120 0.67 18.58 30.84
C LEU A 120 0.50 18.89 29.33
N GLU A 121 -0.25 19.94 28.98
CA GLU A 121 -0.49 20.36 27.58
C GLU A 121 0.77 20.82 26.81
N GLY A 122 1.88 21.09 27.52
CA GLY A 122 3.14 21.61 26.95
C GLY A 122 4.37 20.72 27.16
N GLN A 123 4.21 19.53 27.75
CA GLN A 123 5.34 18.65 28.02
C GLN A 123 5.92 18.02 26.74
N PRO A 124 7.23 17.70 26.71
CA PRO A 124 7.81 16.95 25.61
C PRO A 124 7.16 15.57 25.42
N GLU A 125 6.96 15.14 24.17
CA GLU A 125 6.36 13.84 23.82
C GLU A 125 7.08 12.65 24.48
N ALA A 126 8.39 12.76 24.71
CA ALA A 126 9.18 11.76 25.43
C ALA A 126 8.70 11.54 26.88
N VAL A 127 8.36 12.61 27.59
CA VAL A 127 7.90 12.57 28.99
C VAL A 127 6.51 11.95 29.06
N VAL A 128 5.63 12.37 28.16
CA VAL A 128 4.26 11.83 28.03
C VAL A 128 4.30 10.35 27.68
N SER A 129 5.09 9.95 26.68
CA SER A 129 5.19 8.56 26.22
C SER A 129 5.77 7.64 27.29
N ASN A 130 6.80 8.08 28.02
CA ASN A 130 7.39 7.30 29.10
C ASN A 130 6.42 7.15 30.30
N ASN A 131 5.73 8.23 30.69
CA ASN A 131 4.74 8.17 31.78
C ASN A 131 3.56 7.26 31.41
N ALA A 132 3.13 7.29 30.16
CA ALA A 132 2.07 6.44 29.67
C ALA A 132 2.44 4.95 29.58
N ALA A 133 3.68 4.66 29.19
CA ALA A 133 4.19 3.29 29.08
C ALA A 133 4.12 2.53 30.43
N LEU A 134 4.29 3.25 31.55
CA LEU A 134 4.20 2.68 32.91
C LEU A 134 2.82 2.05 33.20
N LEU A 135 1.75 2.63 32.64
CA LEU A 135 0.38 2.11 32.79
C LEU A 135 -0.02 1.15 31.68
N ALA A 136 0.31 1.50 30.44
CA ALA A 136 -0.22 0.81 29.28
C ALA A 136 0.32 -0.62 29.18
N LEU A 137 1.60 -0.84 29.50
CA LEU A 137 2.20 -2.17 29.34
C LEU A 137 1.58 -3.23 30.29
N PRO A 138 1.47 -3.03 31.62
CA PRO A 138 0.77 -3.98 32.50
C PRO A 138 -0.67 -4.22 32.09
N ASP A 139 -1.40 -3.15 31.74
CA ASP A 139 -2.79 -3.27 31.35
C ASP A 139 -2.98 -4.14 30.10
N LEU A 140 -2.13 -3.93 29.08
CA LEU A 140 -2.15 -4.71 27.84
C LEU A 140 -1.81 -6.18 28.06
N LEU A 141 -0.92 -6.49 29.00
CA LEU A 141 -0.50 -7.87 29.31
C LEU A 141 -1.55 -8.60 30.15
N GLY A 142 -2.09 -7.97 31.20
CA GLY A 142 -2.97 -8.61 32.18
C GLY A 142 -2.27 -9.46 33.23
N ASP A 143 -3.08 -10.06 34.11
CA ASP A 143 -2.61 -10.77 35.30
C ASP A 143 -2.05 -12.17 35.02
N ASP A 144 -2.35 -12.75 33.84
CA ASP A 144 -1.91 -14.10 33.46
C ASP A 144 -0.43 -14.15 33.01
N ILE A 145 0.19 -12.98 32.79
CA ILE A 145 1.57 -12.83 32.33
C ILE A 145 2.45 -12.31 33.47
N GLU A 146 3.56 -13.01 33.74
CA GLU A 146 4.56 -12.55 34.70
C GLU A 146 5.34 -11.35 34.12
N LEU A 147 5.01 -10.14 34.55
CA LEU A 147 5.76 -8.93 34.21
C LEU A 147 6.89 -8.68 35.23
N VAL A 148 8.14 -8.74 34.78
CA VAL A 148 9.33 -8.44 35.59
C VAL A 148 9.92 -7.11 35.11
N ARG A 149 9.93 -6.10 35.99
CA ARG A 149 10.51 -4.79 35.74
C ARG A 149 11.87 -4.70 36.42
N MET A 150 12.88 -4.17 35.72
CA MET A 150 14.21 -4.00 36.32
C MET A 150 15.02 -2.90 35.67
N GLY A 151 15.88 -2.25 36.46
CA GLY A 151 16.91 -1.34 35.94
C GLY A 151 18.07 -2.10 35.32
N LEU A 152 18.98 -1.39 34.66
CA LEU A 152 20.15 -1.95 34.00
C LEU A 152 21.11 -2.63 34.98
N VAL A 153 21.30 -2.06 36.17
CA VAL A 153 22.15 -2.66 37.22
C VAL A 153 21.61 -4.03 37.63
N GLU A 154 20.30 -4.13 37.83
CA GLU A 154 19.64 -5.37 38.20
C GLU A 154 19.66 -6.40 37.05
N TRP A 155 19.40 -5.96 35.81
CA TRP A 155 19.54 -6.82 34.63
C TRP A 155 20.93 -7.45 34.52
N ARG A 156 21.98 -6.67 34.77
CA ARG A 156 23.37 -7.16 34.75
C ARG A 156 23.66 -8.14 35.90
N ALA A 157 22.99 -7.98 37.04
CA ALA A 157 23.20 -8.84 38.21
C ALA A 157 22.44 -10.17 38.13
N THR A 158 21.15 -10.14 37.77
CA THR A 158 20.23 -11.28 37.89
C THR A 158 19.48 -11.60 36.60
N GLY A 159 19.30 -10.64 35.68
CA GLY A 159 18.46 -10.80 34.48
C GLY A 159 18.85 -11.98 33.59
N GLN A 160 20.16 -12.25 33.45
CA GLN A 160 20.65 -13.40 32.67
C GLN A 160 20.26 -14.77 33.26
N GLN A 161 20.08 -14.86 34.58
CA GLN A 161 19.70 -16.10 35.26
C GLN A 161 18.21 -16.43 35.03
N LEU A 162 17.37 -15.41 34.86
CA LEU A 162 15.95 -15.59 34.55
C LEU A 162 15.74 -16.31 33.22
N LEU A 163 16.66 -16.16 32.26
CA LEU A 163 16.55 -16.76 30.93
C LEU A 163 17.00 -18.23 30.86
N VAL A 164 17.52 -18.81 31.95
CA VAL A 164 18.08 -20.19 31.98
C VAL A 164 17.00 -21.27 31.96
N ASP A 165 15.79 -20.97 32.43
CA ASP A 165 14.70 -21.93 32.60
C ASP A 165 13.94 -22.29 31.31
N VAL A 166 14.39 -21.76 30.15
CA VAL A 166 13.86 -22.05 28.81
C VAL A 166 12.37 -21.72 28.66
N ARG A 167 11.81 -20.89 29.56
CA ARG A 167 10.41 -20.43 29.42
C ARG A 167 10.32 -19.38 28.31
N PRO A 168 9.38 -19.49 27.36
CA PRO A 168 9.17 -18.47 26.34
C PRO A 168 9.00 -17.09 26.98
N THR A 169 9.90 -16.16 26.64
CA THR A 169 10.01 -14.87 27.32
C THR A 169 10.13 -13.74 26.31
N LEU A 170 9.30 -12.70 26.46
CA LEU A 170 9.49 -11.44 25.76
C LEU A 170 10.38 -10.52 26.59
N LEU A 171 11.42 -9.96 25.98
CA LEU A 171 12.40 -9.09 26.61
C LEU A 171 12.44 -7.75 25.87
N LEU A 172 12.08 -6.68 26.58
CA LEU A 172 12.04 -5.32 26.05
C LEU A 172 13.10 -4.50 26.78
N PHE A 173 13.99 -3.86 26.03
CA PHE A 173 14.97 -2.91 26.58
C PHE A 173 14.61 -1.49 26.13
N ASP A 174 14.72 -0.49 27.01
CA ASP A 174 14.85 0.88 26.51
C ASP A 174 16.21 1.02 25.79
N ARG A 175 16.25 1.94 24.83
CA ARG A 175 17.46 2.33 24.13
C ARG A 175 18.38 3.19 25.02
N SER A 176 17.78 4.13 25.75
CA SER A 176 18.49 5.09 26.59
C SER A 176 18.57 4.61 28.03
N PHE A 177 19.77 4.69 28.62
CA PHE A 177 20.00 4.46 30.05
C PHE A 177 20.72 5.64 30.72
N GLU A 178 20.43 6.86 30.26
CA GLU A 178 21.07 8.09 30.74
C GLU A 178 20.73 8.36 32.22
N ASN A 179 19.54 7.97 32.69
CA ASN A 179 19.17 8.13 34.11
C ASN A 179 19.99 7.22 35.04
N GLU A 180 20.57 6.15 34.50
CA GLU A 180 21.53 5.26 35.19
C GLU A 180 23.00 5.65 34.93
N GLY A 181 23.24 6.83 34.36
CA GLY A 181 24.58 7.33 34.04
C GLY A 181 25.27 6.56 32.91
N GLN A 182 24.51 5.89 32.03
CA GLN A 182 25.02 5.27 30.81
C GLN A 182 24.74 6.14 29.58
N SER A 183 24.98 5.61 28.37
CA SER A 183 24.71 6.31 27.12
C SER A 183 23.25 6.17 26.67
N ALA A 184 22.80 7.10 25.82
CA ALA A 184 21.50 7.08 25.13
C ALA A 184 21.28 5.88 24.17
N THR A 185 22.30 5.05 23.97
CA THR A 185 22.27 3.87 23.10
C THR A 185 22.75 2.60 23.79
N ALA A 186 22.82 2.61 25.14
CA ALA A 186 23.31 1.46 25.88
C ALA A 186 22.42 0.21 25.70
N GLY A 187 21.13 0.40 25.39
CA GLY A 187 20.21 -0.69 25.04
C GLY A 187 20.57 -1.45 23.77
N ASP A 188 21.19 -0.78 22.79
CA ASP A 188 21.63 -1.39 21.53
C ASP A 188 22.55 -2.60 21.80
N ASP A 189 23.48 -2.46 22.75
CA ASP A 189 24.43 -3.51 23.11
C ASP A 189 23.79 -4.66 23.89
N LEU A 190 22.72 -4.39 24.64
CA LEU A 190 21.96 -5.42 25.37
C LEU A 190 21.21 -6.32 24.40
N VAL A 191 20.51 -5.73 23.43
CA VAL A 191 19.81 -6.47 22.37
C VAL A 191 20.80 -7.30 21.56
N ARG A 192 21.94 -6.73 21.14
CA ARG A 192 23.01 -7.47 20.46
C ARG A 192 23.52 -8.65 21.30
N GLY A 193 23.71 -8.45 22.60
CA GLY A 193 24.18 -9.50 23.51
C GLY A 193 23.22 -10.67 23.66
N VAL A 194 21.90 -10.42 23.57
CA VAL A 194 20.87 -11.47 23.59
C VAL A 194 20.78 -12.17 22.23
N LEU A 195 20.72 -11.40 21.13
CA LEU A 195 20.59 -11.95 19.77
C LEU A 195 21.85 -12.71 19.31
N GLY A 196 23.03 -12.35 19.80
CA GLY A 196 24.29 -13.06 19.47
C GLY A 196 24.40 -14.46 20.07
N ARG A 197 23.38 -14.95 20.77
CA ARG A 197 23.35 -16.26 21.41
C ARG A 197 22.34 -17.18 20.72
N ASP A 198 22.83 -18.33 20.27
CA ASP A 198 21.99 -19.36 19.64
C ASP A 198 21.29 -20.29 20.64
N ASP A 199 21.61 -20.20 21.94
CA ASP A 199 20.99 -21.00 23.01
C ASP A 199 19.70 -20.36 23.59
N ARG A 200 19.13 -19.38 22.89
CA ARG A 200 18.03 -18.51 23.38
C ARG A 200 16.88 -18.35 22.41
N ASP A 201 16.58 -19.39 21.65
CA ASP A 201 15.46 -19.38 20.69
C ASP A 201 14.08 -19.21 21.38
N HIS A 202 13.99 -19.43 22.69
CA HIS A 202 12.80 -19.15 23.51
C HIS A 202 12.67 -17.67 23.96
N VAL A 203 13.63 -16.81 23.62
CA VAL A 203 13.63 -15.40 24.03
C VAL A 203 13.38 -14.50 22.83
N TYR A 204 12.26 -13.79 22.87
CA TYR A 204 11.91 -12.76 21.90
C TYR A 204 12.43 -11.42 22.43
N VAL A 205 13.24 -10.71 21.67
CA VAL A 205 13.89 -9.48 22.15
C VAL A 205 13.67 -8.32 21.18
N GLY A 206 13.38 -7.14 21.74
CA GLY A 206 13.30 -5.89 20.99
C GLY A 206 13.59 -4.68 21.85
N LEU A 207 13.61 -3.50 21.21
CA LEU A 207 13.68 -2.23 21.91
C LEU A 207 12.28 -1.65 22.10
N LEU A 208 12.03 -1.09 23.28
CA LEU A 208 10.85 -0.29 23.59
C LEU A 208 11.32 1.11 24.02
N THR A 209 11.26 2.09 23.12
CA THR A 209 11.95 3.38 23.34
C THR A 209 11.12 4.60 22.99
N HIS A 210 11.35 5.71 23.68
CA HIS A 210 10.80 7.02 23.31
C HIS A 210 11.62 7.74 22.23
N THR A 211 12.81 7.24 21.90
CA THR A 211 13.74 7.87 20.93
C THR A 211 13.32 7.68 19.46
N ALA A 212 12.29 6.88 19.21
CA ALA A 212 11.71 6.66 17.90
C ALA A 212 10.40 7.46 17.75
N SER A 213 10.42 8.47 16.87
CA SER A 213 9.30 9.40 16.64
C SER A 213 8.31 8.94 15.57
N ASP A 214 8.63 7.89 14.82
CA ASP A 214 7.81 7.32 13.74
C ASP A 214 8.38 5.98 13.26
N GLU A 215 7.60 5.27 12.45
CA GLU A 215 7.97 3.98 11.84
C GLU A 215 9.29 4.10 11.05
N GLY A 216 9.50 5.21 10.33
CA GLY A 216 10.75 5.43 9.59
C GLY A 216 11.96 5.51 10.52
N ARG A 217 11.82 6.17 11.67
CA ARG A 217 12.87 6.22 12.69
C ARG A 217 13.05 4.88 13.41
N GLU A 218 11.98 4.14 13.70
CA GLU A 218 12.07 2.76 14.20
C GLU A 218 12.94 1.89 13.27
N ASP A 219 12.68 1.94 11.96
CA ASP A 219 13.42 1.21 10.93
C ASP A 219 14.89 1.62 10.79
N GLU A 220 15.19 2.91 10.94
CA GLU A 220 16.58 3.39 10.93
C GLU A 220 17.37 2.84 12.13
N ILE A 221 16.80 2.92 13.33
CA ILE A 221 17.43 2.41 14.56
C ILE A 221 17.61 0.90 14.47
N ALA A 222 16.57 0.18 14.03
CA ALA A 222 16.61 -1.25 13.77
C ALA A 222 17.78 -1.63 12.85
N ARG A 223 17.97 -0.90 11.73
CA ARG A 223 19.07 -1.12 10.78
C ARG A 223 20.44 -0.81 11.38
N GLU A 224 20.59 0.28 12.13
CA GLU A 224 21.83 0.65 12.83
C GLU A 224 22.29 -0.47 13.79
N ILE A 225 21.34 -1.05 14.54
CA ILE A 225 21.66 -2.10 15.53
C ILE A 225 21.93 -3.43 14.85
N SER A 226 21.07 -3.83 13.90
CA SER A 226 21.15 -5.11 13.18
C SER A 226 22.46 -5.26 12.42
N ALA A 227 23.05 -4.17 11.91
CA ALA A 227 24.35 -4.18 11.24
C ALA A 227 25.51 -4.64 12.16
N GLY A 228 25.33 -4.56 13.48
CA GLY A 228 26.31 -4.99 14.49
C GLY A 228 26.09 -6.41 15.04
N VAL A 229 25.07 -7.14 14.60
CA VAL A 229 24.73 -8.49 15.10
C VAL A 229 25.34 -9.55 14.18
N THR A 230 25.96 -10.59 14.76
CA THR A 230 26.50 -11.73 13.99
C THR A 230 26.09 -13.06 14.67
N PRO A 231 25.39 -13.97 13.96
CA PRO A 231 24.87 -13.84 12.60
C PRO A 231 23.81 -12.72 12.51
N PRO A 232 23.57 -12.13 11.31
CA PRO A 232 22.58 -11.07 11.17
C PRO A 232 21.20 -11.56 11.64
N ARG A 233 20.67 -10.93 12.69
CA ARG A 233 19.31 -11.12 13.18
C ARG A 233 18.61 -9.76 13.19
N PRO A 234 17.34 -9.69 12.75
CA PRO A 234 16.60 -8.43 12.75
C PRO A 234 16.41 -7.96 14.19
N VAL A 235 16.71 -6.69 14.43
CA VAL A 235 16.31 -5.99 15.65
C VAL A 235 15.00 -5.28 15.37
N ILE A 236 14.00 -5.49 16.20
CA ILE A 236 12.74 -4.74 16.12
C ILE A 236 12.73 -3.66 17.19
N VAL A 237 12.34 -2.46 16.78
CA VAL A 237 12.24 -1.27 17.63
C VAL A 237 10.78 -0.85 17.66
N VAL A 238 10.23 -0.70 18.87
CA VAL A 238 8.85 -0.29 19.12
C VAL A 238 8.90 1.03 19.86
N ALA A 239 8.27 2.06 19.31
CA ALA A 239 8.14 3.33 20.00
C ALA A 239 7.19 3.20 21.20
N LYS A 240 7.56 3.75 22.37
CA LYS A 240 6.74 3.72 23.59
C LYS A 240 5.34 4.32 23.38
N ARG A 241 5.22 5.34 22.54
CA ARG A 241 3.93 5.94 22.16
C ARG A 241 2.94 4.93 21.56
N ARG A 242 3.42 3.86 20.91
CA ARG A 242 2.54 2.84 20.31
C ARG A 242 1.70 2.13 21.36
N LEU A 243 2.19 2.02 22.61
CA LEU A 243 1.45 1.45 23.74
C LEU A 243 0.13 2.19 24.03
N GLN A 244 0.00 3.44 23.60
CA GLN A 244 -1.22 4.24 23.75
C GLN A 244 -2.11 4.23 22.51
N THR A 245 -1.71 3.50 21.47
CA THR A 245 -2.41 3.44 20.19
C THR A 245 -2.81 2.02 19.88
N ASP A 246 -3.77 1.85 18.99
CA ASP A 246 -4.17 0.52 18.52
C ASP A 246 -3.09 -0.18 17.66
N SER A 247 -1.94 0.46 17.42
CA SER A 247 -0.82 -0.08 16.62
C SER A 247 0.20 -0.93 17.40
N PHE A 248 0.12 -1.00 18.74
CA PHE A 248 1.06 -1.80 19.52
C PHE A 248 1.02 -3.31 19.18
N PRO A 249 -0.15 -3.96 19.06
CA PRO A 249 -0.23 -5.38 18.68
C PRO A 249 0.45 -5.67 17.34
N GLU A 250 0.41 -4.74 16.39
CA GLU A 250 1.09 -4.88 15.09
C GLU A 250 2.61 -4.88 15.26
N ALA A 251 3.14 -3.90 16.00
CA ALA A 251 4.57 -3.80 16.27
C ALA A 251 5.06 -5.01 17.07
N LEU A 252 4.27 -5.47 18.06
CA LEU A 252 4.55 -6.67 18.83
C LEU A 252 4.57 -7.92 17.92
N ARG A 253 3.61 -8.06 16.99
CA ARG A 253 3.61 -9.17 16.04
C ARG A 253 4.88 -9.18 15.18
N VAL A 254 5.31 -8.03 14.68
CA VAL A 254 6.57 -7.94 13.91
C VAL A 254 7.77 -8.35 14.77
N LEU A 255 7.82 -7.93 16.04
CA LEU A 255 8.85 -8.34 16.99
C LEU A 255 8.88 -9.85 17.18
N LEU A 256 7.72 -10.42 17.51
CA LEU A 256 7.56 -11.84 17.85
C LEU A 256 7.88 -12.77 16.67
N PHE A 257 7.52 -12.39 15.44
CA PHE A 257 7.70 -13.19 14.24
C PHE A 257 8.85 -12.70 13.34
N SER A 258 9.75 -11.87 13.88
CA SER A 258 10.83 -11.23 13.12
C SER A 258 11.74 -12.26 12.43
N ARG A 259 12.06 -13.36 13.12
CA ARG A 259 12.86 -14.46 12.58
C ARG A 259 12.17 -15.10 11.38
N GLU A 260 10.91 -15.49 11.52
CA GLU A 260 10.14 -16.19 10.50
C GLU A 260 9.89 -15.30 9.28
N LEU A 261 9.68 -14.00 9.48
CA LEU A 261 9.56 -13.00 8.41
C LEU A 261 10.88 -12.89 7.60
N GLU A 262 12.03 -12.88 8.26
CA GLU A 262 13.32 -12.87 7.56
C GLU A 262 13.63 -14.21 6.90
N GLU A 263 13.26 -15.34 7.52
CA GLU A 263 13.35 -16.66 6.89
C GLU A 263 12.49 -16.74 5.63
N PHE A 264 11.26 -16.19 5.67
CA PHE A 264 10.38 -16.04 4.51
C PHE A 264 11.03 -15.18 3.42
N ARG A 265 11.53 -13.98 3.78
CA ARG A 265 12.19 -13.08 2.83
C ARG A 265 13.40 -13.76 2.18
N ALA A 266 14.26 -14.39 2.98
CA ALA A 266 15.45 -15.06 2.50
C ALA A 266 15.11 -16.27 1.62
N HIS A 267 14.08 -17.04 1.98
CA HIS A 267 13.58 -18.14 1.15
C HIS A 267 13.01 -17.64 -0.19
N ALA A 268 12.25 -16.54 -0.19
CA ALA A 268 11.72 -15.94 -1.41
C ALA A 268 12.84 -15.46 -2.36
N ILE A 269 13.85 -14.76 -1.82
CA ILE A 269 15.02 -14.30 -2.59
C ILE A 269 15.76 -15.49 -3.19
N ARG A 270 16.14 -16.49 -2.39
CA ARG A 270 16.83 -17.70 -2.89
C ARG A 270 16.01 -18.43 -3.95
N SER A 271 14.70 -18.54 -3.76
CA SER A 271 13.79 -19.17 -4.72
C SER A 271 13.76 -18.42 -6.06
N LEU A 272 13.76 -17.08 -6.02
CA LEU A 272 13.86 -16.24 -7.20
C LEU A 272 15.21 -16.42 -7.92
N GLU A 273 16.32 -16.46 -7.19
CA GLU A 273 17.66 -16.68 -7.74
C GLU A 273 17.78 -18.05 -8.42
N ILE A 274 17.32 -19.12 -7.76
CA ILE A 274 17.31 -20.49 -8.31
C ILE A 274 16.43 -20.53 -9.57
N ALA A 275 15.21 -19.99 -9.51
CA ALA A 275 14.30 -19.94 -10.65
C ALA A 275 14.88 -19.15 -11.84
N GLY A 276 15.58 -18.04 -11.57
CA GLY A 276 16.30 -17.26 -12.57
C GLY A 276 17.43 -18.06 -13.20
N ALA A 277 18.25 -18.74 -12.39
CA ALA A 277 19.33 -19.60 -12.87
C ALA A 277 18.81 -20.73 -13.77
N GLN A 278 17.67 -21.34 -13.44
CA GLN A 278 17.03 -22.35 -14.29
C GLN A 278 16.56 -21.77 -15.63
N GLY A 279 15.97 -20.57 -15.64
CA GLY A 279 15.62 -19.86 -16.86
C GLY A 279 16.84 -19.56 -17.74
N ILE A 280 17.96 -19.14 -17.13
CA ILE A 280 19.23 -18.90 -17.84
C ILE A 280 19.79 -20.19 -18.45
N ASN A 281 19.83 -21.28 -17.67
CA ASN A 281 20.32 -22.56 -18.16
C ASN A 281 19.46 -23.10 -19.30
N PHE A 282 18.13 -22.99 -19.18
CA PHE A 282 17.22 -23.31 -20.26
C PHE A 282 17.58 -22.53 -21.53
N MET A 283 17.79 -21.21 -21.45
CA MET A 283 18.17 -20.39 -22.60
C MET A 283 19.51 -20.76 -23.23
N ARG A 284 20.47 -21.26 -22.45
CA ARG A 284 21.75 -21.78 -22.98
C ARG A 284 21.55 -23.03 -23.83
N ASP A 285 20.53 -23.83 -23.51
CA ASP A 285 20.21 -25.08 -24.19
C ASP A 285 19.25 -24.90 -25.39
N VAL A 286 18.54 -23.77 -25.47
CA VAL A 286 17.67 -23.46 -26.61
C VAL A 286 18.48 -23.42 -27.90
N THR A 287 18.08 -24.23 -28.88
CA THR A 287 18.75 -24.27 -30.18
C THR A 287 18.61 -22.96 -30.95
N ARG A 288 19.60 -22.64 -31.78
CA ARG A 288 19.57 -21.46 -32.67
C ARG A 288 18.32 -21.42 -33.57
N TYR A 289 17.84 -22.58 -34.04
CA TYR A 289 16.63 -22.67 -34.86
C TYR A 289 15.35 -22.36 -34.07
N ALA A 290 15.27 -22.76 -32.80
CA ALA A 290 14.15 -22.40 -31.94
C ALA A 290 14.12 -20.88 -31.66
N LEU A 291 15.29 -20.26 -31.43
CA LEU A 291 15.40 -18.81 -31.29
C LEU A 291 14.92 -18.08 -32.56
N LEU A 292 15.40 -18.50 -33.74
CA LEU A 292 14.97 -17.91 -35.01
C LEU A 292 13.47 -18.09 -35.25
N ALA A 293 12.91 -19.27 -34.96
CA ALA A 293 11.48 -19.51 -35.07
C ALA A 293 10.65 -18.60 -34.14
N SER A 294 11.13 -18.36 -32.91
CA SER A 294 10.45 -17.43 -31.98
C SER A 294 10.46 -15.98 -32.49
N PHE A 295 11.56 -15.56 -33.13
CA PHE A 295 11.70 -14.24 -33.74
C PHE A 295 10.74 -14.06 -34.93
N GLU A 296 10.65 -15.06 -35.80
CA GLU A 296 9.73 -15.04 -36.95
C GLU A 296 8.26 -15.08 -36.51
N ALA A 297 7.93 -15.87 -35.48
CA ALA A 297 6.60 -15.88 -34.89
C ALA A 297 6.25 -14.50 -34.32
N ALA A 298 7.17 -13.86 -33.58
CA ALA A 298 6.95 -12.54 -33.00
C ALA A 298 6.65 -11.49 -34.08
N ARG A 299 7.42 -11.52 -35.18
CA ARG A 299 7.22 -10.65 -36.34
C ARG A 299 5.87 -10.87 -37.03
N SER A 300 5.40 -12.12 -37.11
CA SER A 300 4.08 -12.44 -37.69
C SER A 300 2.91 -11.97 -36.82
N GLU A 301 3.08 -12.00 -35.50
CA GLU A 301 2.09 -11.52 -34.52
C GLU A 301 2.17 -10.01 -34.27
N GLY A 302 3.26 -9.35 -34.68
CA GLY A 302 3.43 -7.92 -34.51
C GLY A 302 3.83 -7.48 -33.09
N VAL A 303 4.35 -8.43 -32.30
CA VAL A 303 4.94 -8.17 -30.98
C VAL A 303 6.43 -7.89 -31.12
N PHE A 304 7.06 -7.37 -30.05
CA PHE A 304 8.49 -7.11 -30.09
C PHE A 304 9.26 -8.42 -30.16
N GLU A 305 10.31 -8.47 -30.97
CA GLU A 305 10.89 -9.73 -31.40
C GLU A 305 11.53 -10.54 -30.25
N THR A 306 11.91 -9.87 -29.16
CA THR A 306 12.42 -10.54 -27.94
C THR A 306 11.33 -11.11 -27.05
N ASP A 307 10.07 -10.68 -27.16
CA ASP A 307 9.01 -11.02 -26.20
C ASP A 307 8.71 -12.52 -26.22
N LEU A 308 8.56 -13.11 -27.41
CA LEU A 308 8.32 -14.55 -27.52
C LEU A 308 9.52 -15.37 -27.08
N ALA A 309 10.73 -14.87 -27.33
CA ALA A 309 11.94 -15.53 -26.87
C ALA A 309 12.02 -15.56 -25.33
N MET A 310 11.65 -14.45 -24.67
CA MET A 310 11.66 -14.33 -23.20
C MET A 310 10.51 -15.08 -22.52
N ARG A 311 9.40 -15.37 -23.23
CA ARG A 311 8.34 -16.24 -22.71
C ARG A 311 8.83 -17.65 -22.40
N MET A 312 9.80 -18.17 -23.15
CA MET A 312 10.32 -19.54 -22.94
C MET A 312 11.00 -19.72 -21.56
N PRO A 313 12.03 -18.92 -21.19
CA PRO A 313 12.63 -19.02 -19.86
C PRO A 313 11.67 -18.58 -18.76
N ALA A 314 10.80 -17.57 -19.00
CA ALA A 314 9.83 -17.14 -17.99
C ALA A 314 8.88 -18.28 -17.57
N ALA A 315 8.44 -19.12 -18.50
CA ALA A 315 7.61 -20.29 -18.18
C ALA A 315 8.36 -21.33 -17.33
N VAL A 316 9.65 -21.53 -17.60
CA VAL A 316 10.53 -22.42 -16.81
C VAL A 316 10.77 -21.84 -15.42
N SER A 317 11.20 -20.58 -15.32
CA SER A 317 11.43 -19.88 -14.06
C SER A 317 10.17 -19.88 -13.19
N ARG A 318 8.98 -19.64 -13.76
CA ARG A 318 7.72 -19.69 -13.00
C ARG A 318 7.45 -21.06 -12.39
N LYS A 319 7.67 -22.14 -13.13
CA LYS A 319 7.47 -23.52 -12.63
C LYS A 319 8.45 -23.86 -11.52
N HIS A 320 9.71 -23.48 -11.67
CA HIS A 320 10.73 -23.69 -10.65
C HIS A 320 10.46 -22.83 -9.42
N LEU A 321 10.16 -21.54 -9.58
CA LEU A 321 9.79 -20.65 -8.48
C LEU A 321 8.62 -21.22 -7.67
N ALA A 322 7.58 -21.68 -8.36
CA ALA A 322 6.42 -22.31 -7.73
C ALA A 322 6.75 -23.60 -6.95
N LYS A 323 7.80 -24.33 -7.37
CA LYS A 323 8.29 -25.52 -6.69
C LYS A 323 9.14 -25.14 -5.47
N GLU A 324 10.10 -24.24 -5.63
CA GLU A 324 11.00 -23.80 -4.54
C GLU A 324 10.21 -23.14 -3.40
N LEU A 325 9.26 -22.25 -3.72
CA LEU A 325 8.39 -21.60 -2.73
C LEU A 325 7.46 -22.55 -1.96
N ARG A 326 7.34 -23.80 -2.42
CA ARG A 326 6.52 -24.85 -1.77
C ARG A 326 7.40 -25.96 -1.19
N ASP A 327 8.64 -25.62 -0.85
CA ASP A 327 9.53 -26.53 -0.13
C ASP A 327 8.94 -26.93 1.22
N GLY A 328 8.91 -28.23 1.51
CA GLY A 328 8.27 -28.76 2.72
C GLY A 328 8.95 -28.29 4.00
N ALA A 329 10.29 -28.24 4.02
CA ALA A 329 11.05 -27.82 5.19
C ALA A 329 10.82 -26.33 5.50
N PHE A 330 10.74 -25.48 4.48
CA PHE A 330 10.35 -24.08 4.64
C PHE A 330 8.92 -23.93 5.19
N ILE A 331 7.98 -24.74 4.68
CA ILE A 331 6.59 -24.68 5.12
C ILE A 331 6.47 -25.03 6.61
N GLU A 332 7.04 -26.16 7.02
CA GLU A 332 7.05 -26.65 8.40
C GLU A 332 7.84 -25.72 9.34
N GLY A 333 8.93 -25.13 8.87
CA GLY A 333 9.82 -24.30 9.69
C GLY A 333 9.33 -22.88 9.94
N ALA A 334 8.90 -22.17 8.90
CA ALA A 334 8.59 -20.73 8.98
C ALA A 334 7.13 -20.41 8.63
N LEU A 335 6.59 -21.02 7.57
CA LEU A 335 5.27 -20.62 7.07
C LEU A 335 4.13 -21.04 8.01
N GLU A 336 4.23 -22.19 8.67
CA GLU A 336 3.24 -22.62 9.66
C GLU A 336 3.20 -21.69 10.88
N GLN A 337 4.35 -21.21 11.35
CA GLN A 337 4.41 -20.22 12.44
C GLN A 337 3.75 -18.90 12.02
N LEU A 338 4.07 -18.39 10.83
CA LEU A 338 3.43 -17.18 10.29
C LEU A 338 1.92 -17.35 10.07
N ARG A 339 1.44 -18.55 9.73
CA ARG A 339 0.01 -18.84 9.59
C ARG A 339 -0.71 -18.84 10.93
N ASN A 340 -0.10 -19.40 11.97
CA ASN A 340 -0.64 -19.35 13.33
C ASN A 340 -0.75 -17.89 13.80
N ALA A 341 0.24 -17.06 13.47
CA ALA A 341 0.17 -15.62 13.70
C ALA A 341 -0.92 -14.92 12.87
N ALA A 342 -1.15 -15.36 11.63
CA ALA A 342 -2.12 -14.78 10.71
C ALA A 342 -3.57 -15.16 10.98
N GLY A 343 -3.81 -16.21 11.78
CA GLY A 343 -5.12 -16.50 12.35
C GLY A 343 -5.60 -15.43 13.34
N ILE A 344 -4.70 -14.54 13.79
CA ILE A 344 -5.04 -13.37 14.58
C ILE A 344 -5.28 -12.21 13.58
N GLU A 345 -6.55 -11.82 13.43
CA GLU A 345 -7.03 -10.80 12.48
C GLU A 345 -6.57 -9.40 12.88
N LEU A 346 -5.28 -9.11 12.72
CA LEU A 346 -4.69 -7.80 12.99
C LEU A 346 -4.77 -6.86 11.78
N TYR A 347 -4.79 -7.41 10.56
CA TYR A 347 -4.63 -6.63 9.33
C TYR A 347 -5.92 -6.11 8.69
N PHE A 348 -7.09 -6.38 9.29
CA PHE A 348 -8.37 -5.87 8.79
C PHE A 348 -8.93 -4.69 9.60
N GLU A 349 -8.42 -4.42 10.80
CA GLU A 349 -8.92 -3.38 11.71
C GLU A 349 -7.89 -2.27 12.06
N ALA A 350 -6.63 -2.41 11.61
CA ALA A 350 -5.58 -1.42 11.78
C ALA A 350 -5.97 -0.03 11.21
N ALA A 351 -5.74 1.04 11.99
CA ALA A 351 -6.06 2.41 11.61
C ALA A 351 -5.20 2.96 10.45
N GLU A 352 -3.98 2.44 10.24
CA GLU A 352 -3.08 2.90 9.18
C GLU A 352 -2.34 1.74 8.50
N LYS A 353 -2.52 1.59 7.19
CA LYS A 353 -1.78 0.60 6.39
C LYS A 353 -0.35 1.08 6.14
N PRO A 354 0.66 0.19 6.12
CA PRO A 354 2.02 0.54 5.75
C PRO A 354 2.07 1.31 4.42
N SER A 355 2.84 2.40 4.41
CA SER A 355 2.87 3.36 3.29
C SER A 355 3.27 2.72 1.95
N GLU A 356 4.09 1.66 2.00
CA GLU A 356 4.57 0.91 0.84
C GLU A 356 3.49 0.06 0.17
N ILE A 357 2.48 -0.43 0.92
CA ILE A 357 1.43 -1.31 0.39
C ILE A 357 0.70 -0.62 -0.77
N SER A 358 0.41 0.67 -0.64
CA SER A 358 -0.29 1.41 -1.71
C SER A 358 0.49 1.41 -3.02
N LYS A 359 1.83 1.49 -2.95
CA LYS A 359 2.69 1.43 -4.13
C LYS A 359 2.77 0.00 -4.67
N ILE A 360 2.94 -1.00 -3.79
CA ILE A 360 3.01 -2.42 -4.18
C ILE A 360 1.70 -2.85 -4.86
N GLU A 361 0.55 -2.50 -4.29
CA GLU A 361 -0.76 -2.78 -4.89
C GLU A 361 -0.93 -2.08 -6.24
N TRP A 362 -0.41 -0.86 -6.39
CA TRP A 362 -0.46 -0.15 -7.66
C TRP A 362 0.45 -0.81 -8.70
N ASP A 363 1.70 -1.11 -8.35
CA ASP A 363 2.69 -1.76 -9.23
C ASP A 363 2.27 -3.20 -9.61
N GLU A 364 1.52 -3.90 -8.76
CA GLU A 364 0.91 -5.21 -9.09
C GLU A 364 -0.21 -5.06 -10.13
N ARG A 365 -0.99 -3.99 -10.04
CA ARG A 365 -2.20 -3.78 -10.84
C ARG A 365 -1.92 -3.06 -12.15
N PHE A 366 -0.93 -2.17 -12.21
CA PHE A 366 -0.76 -1.25 -13.34
C PHE A 366 0.69 -1.17 -13.83
N ASP A 367 0.84 -1.09 -15.15
CA ASP A 367 2.04 -0.54 -15.78
C ASP A 367 1.87 0.98 -15.95
N ASP A 368 2.92 1.75 -15.67
CA ASP A 368 2.91 3.21 -15.75
C ASP A 368 3.18 3.76 -17.16
N ALA A 369 2.73 5.00 -17.41
CA ALA A 369 2.93 5.68 -18.69
C ALA A 369 4.40 5.75 -19.14
N THR A 370 5.35 5.90 -18.21
CA THR A 370 6.78 6.02 -18.51
C THR A 370 7.31 4.71 -19.06
N THR A 371 6.97 3.59 -18.41
CA THR A 371 7.34 2.25 -18.89
C THR A 371 6.69 1.96 -20.24
N LEU A 372 5.39 2.22 -20.39
CA LEU A 372 4.65 1.97 -21.63
C LEU A 372 5.20 2.77 -22.82
N SER A 373 5.49 4.05 -22.63
CA SER A 373 5.98 4.93 -23.71
C SER A 373 7.48 4.79 -23.97
N GLY A 374 8.29 4.65 -22.91
CA GLY A 374 9.74 4.51 -23.00
C GLY A 374 10.19 3.23 -23.70
N LEU A 375 9.43 2.14 -23.53
CA LEU A 375 9.65 0.87 -24.21
C LEU A 375 8.87 0.75 -25.53
N ALA A 376 8.09 1.77 -25.91
CA ALA A 376 7.24 1.78 -27.10
C ALA A 376 6.34 0.54 -27.21
N LEU A 377 5.77 0.10 -26.08
CA LEU A 377 4.98 -1.13 -26.02
C LEU A 377 3.74 -1.02 -26.93
N PRO A 378 3.40 -2.07 -27.72
CA PRO A 378 2.19 -2.09 -28.53
C PRO A 378 0.91 -1.89 -27.72
N LEU A 379 -0.20 -1.61 -28.40
CA LEU A 379 -1.52 -1.49 -27.76
C LEU A 379 -1.95 -2.88 -27.31
N GLU A 380 -2.40 -2.99 -26.07
CA GLU A 380 -2.92 -4.23 -25.52
C GLU A 380 -4.21 -3.97 -24.74
N ILE A 381 -4.92 -5.06 -24.47
CA ILE A 381 -6.09 -5.02 -23.62
C ILE A 381 -5.70 -4.47 -22.25
N GLY A 382 -6.56 -3.61 -21.69
CA GLY A 382 -6.30 -2.99 -20.40
C GLY A 382 -5.56 -1.66 -20.47
N ASP A 383 -5.11 -1.21 -21.64
CA ASP A 383 -4.56 0.15 -21.78
C ASP A 383 -5.59 1.21 -21.35
N ILE A 384 -5.17 2.10 -20.45
CA ILE A 384 -5.94 3.21 -19.91
C ILE A 384 -5.47 4.50 -20.56
N PHE A 385 -6.43 5.26 -21.08
CA PHE A 385 -6.22 6.53 -21.74
C PHE A 385 -6.83 7.67 -20.95
N ARG A 386 -6.07 8.75 -20.83
CA ARG A 386 -6.53 10.05 -20.39
C ARG A 386 -6.99 10.86 -21.60
N VAL A 387 -8.28 11.19 -21.63
CA VAL A 387 -8.89 12.08 -22.62
C VAL A 387 -8.98 13.48 -22.02
N HIS A 388 -8.33 14.45 -22.66
CA HIS A 388 -8.28 15.83 -22.20
C HIS A 388 -8.80 16.81 -23.27
N ASP A 389 -9.19 18.00 -22.84
CA ASP A 389 -9.76 19.02 -23.72
C ASP A 389 -8.66 19.81 -24.45
N LEU A 390 -8.45 19.54 -25.74
CA LEU A 390 -7.51 20.28 -26.59
C LEU A 390 -8.05 21.63 -27.09
N LEU A 391 -9.36 21.84 -26.99
CA LEU A 391 -10.03 23.00 -27.59
C LEU A 391 -10.28 24.13 -26.58
N ALA A 392 -9.91 23.91 -25.32
CA ALA A 392 -10.05 24.87 -24.23
C ALA A 392 -8.88 25.86 -24.17
N ASN A 393 -9.20 27.12 -23.86
CA ASN A 393 -8.22 28.18 -23.60
C ASN A 393 -8.30 28.58 -22.12
N GLY A 394 -7.19 28.43 -21.37
CA GLY A 394 -7.10 28.86 -19.97
C GLY A 394 -8.09 28.15 -19.03
N LYS A 395 -8.82 28.91 -18.20
CA LYS A 395 -9.73 28.43 -17.14
C LYS A 395 -10.96 27.63 -17.63
N SER A 396 -11.09 27.37 -18.92
CA SER A 396 -12.23 26.68 -19.55
C SER A 396 -11.96 25.19 -19.86
N ARG A 397 -10.82 24.65 -19.43
CA ARG A 397 -10.45 23.24 -19.66
C ARG A 397 -11.40 22.32 -18.90
N GLY A 398 -12.15 21.51 -19.65
CA GLY A 398 -12.96 20.46 -19.04
C GLY A 398 -12.10 19.46 -18.27
N ALA A 399 -12.68 18.82 -17.26
CA ALA A 399 -11.99 17.79 -16.49
C ALA A 399 -11.47 16.66 -17.39
N ASP A 400 -10.30 16.14 -17.05
CA ASP A 400 -9.76 14.96 -17.70
C ASP A 400 -10.68 13.76 -17.43
N ARG A 401 -10.84 12.90 -18.43
CA ARG A 401 -11.65 11.68 -18.33
C ARG A 401 -10.79 10.47 -18.64
N TYR A 402 -11.04 9.37 -17.95
CA TYR A 402 -10.27 8.15 -18.11
C TYR A 402 -11.10 7.08 -18.79
N TYR A 403 -10.47 6.34 -19.70
CA TYR A 403 -11.11 5.28 -20.45
C TYR A 403 -10.17 4.09 -20.56
N ILE A 404 -10.70 2.87 -20.55
CA ILE A 404 -9.96 1.62 -20.72
C ILE A 404 -10.28 0.96 -22.06
N LEU A 405 -9.26 0.38 -22.69
CA LEU A 405 -9.37 -0.41 -23.91
C LEU A 405 -9.66 -1.87 -23.55
N LEU A 406 -10.91 -2.30 -23.77
CA LEU A 406 -11.35 -3.68 -23.58
C LEU A 406 -11.70 -4.27 -24.94
N ALA A 407 -10.69 -4.75 -25.66
CA ALA A 407 -10.82 -5.31 -27.01
C ALA A 407 -10.08 -6.65 -27.14
N GLN A 408 -10.43 -7.43 -28.16
CA GLN A 408 -9.78 -8.70 -28.43
C GLN A 408 -8.35 -8.47 -28.94
N ALA A 409 -7.40 -9.33 -28.55
CA ALA A 409 -6.00 -9.17 -28.95
C ALA A 409 -5.79 -9.14 -30.48
N CYS A 410 -6.61 -9.88 -31.24
CA CYS A 410 -6.55 -9.88 -32.71
C CYS A 410 -6.91 -8.52 -33.33
N ASP A 411 -7.83 -7.77 -32.73
CA ASP A 411 -8.22 -6.41 -33.14
C ASP A 411 -7.08 -5.40 -32.89
N LEU A 412 -6.26 -5.66 -31.86
CA LEU A 412 -5.18 -4.80 -31.44
C LEU A 412 -3.87 -5.05 -32.21
N SER A 413 -3.64 -6.28 -32.66
CA SER A 413 -2.42 -6.68 -33.35
C SER A 413 -2.16 -5.90 -34.65
N VAL A 414 -0.93 -5.42 -34.83
CA VAL A 414 -0.42 -4.81 -36.08
C VAL A 414 0.46 -5.83 -36.78
N ARG A 415 0.02 -6.34 -37.92
CA ARG A 415 0.68 -7.39 -38.69
C ARG A 415 1.94 -6.88 -39.39
N ALA A 416 2.72 -7.81 -39.94
CA ALA A 416 3.99 -7.53 -40.60
C ALA A 416 3.91 -6.55 -41.79
N ASP A 417 2.72 -6.29 -42.34
CA ASP A 417 2.50 -5.30 -43.40
C ASP A 417 2.16 -3.88 -42.88
N GLY A 418 2.13 -3.70 -41.55
CA GLY A 418 1.78 -2.46 -40.87
C GLY A 418 0.27 -2.20 -40.80
N LYS A 419 -0.57 -3.19 -41.13
CA LYS A 419 -2.02 -3.10 -40.97
C LYS A 419 -2.48 -3.80 -39.70
N ARG A 420 -3.64 -3.40 -39.17
CA ARG A 420 -4.31 -4.12 -38.08
C ARG A 420 -4.92 -5.41 -38.59
N GLY A 421 -4.91 -6.46 -37.77
CA GLY A 421 -5.38 -7.79 -38.16
C GLY A 421 -6.79 -7.82 -38.78
N ASN A 422 -7.71 -7.02 -38.25
CA ASN A 422 -9.10 -6.92 -38.72
C ASN A 422 -9.42 -5.61 -39.46
N GLU A 423 -8.40 -4.85 -39.88
CA GLU A 423 -8.53 -3.56 -40.60
C GLU A 423 -9.51 -2.56 -39.96
N LEU A 424 -9.60 -2.55 -38.62
CA LEU A 424 -10.47 -1.64 -37.89
C LEU A 424 -9.96 -0.18 -37.95
N ASN A 425 -10.86 0.73 -38.28
CA ASN A 425 -10.59 2.18 -38.32
C ASN A 425 -10.89 2.89 -36.99
N SER A 426 -11.63 2.24 -36.09
CA SER A 426 -11.91 2.74 -34.74
C SER A 426 -12.03 1.59 -33.74
N LEU A 427 -11.76 1.88 -32.48
CA LEU A 427 -11.92 1.00 -31.34
C LEU A 427 -12.84 1.65 -30.30
N VAL A 428 -13.45 0.84 -29.46
CA VAL A 428 -14.31 1.31 -28.37
C VAL A 428 -13.49 1.39 -27.09
N LEU A 429 -13.57 2.53 -26.40
CA LEU A 429 -13.04 2.68 -25.05
C LEU A 429 -14.19 2.81 -24.05
N THR A 430 -14.08 2.16 -22.90
CA THR A 430 -15.07 2.16 -21.82
C THR A 430 -14.67 3.13 -20.72
N GLU A 431 -15.59 3.96 -20.24
CA GLU A 431 -15.29 5.03 -19.27
C GLU A 431 -14.95 4.47 -17.88
N ILE A 432 -13.97 5.09 -17.22
CA ILE A 432 -13.60 4.87 -15.82
C ILE A 432 -13.94 6.14 -15.04
N ARG A 433 -14.60 5.98 -13.89
CA ARG A 433 -15.00 7.09 -13.01
C ARG A 433 -14.64 6.79 -11.58
N ARG A 434 -14.46 7.84 -10.78
CA ARG A 434 -14.42 7.71 -9.33
C ARG A 434 -15.70 7.04 -8.82
N ALA A 435 -15.54 6.13 -7.87
CA ALA A 435 -16.65 5.58 -7.13
C ALA A 435 -17.34 6.71 -6.35
N VAL A 436 -18.64 6.55 -6.12
CA VAL A 436 -19.44 7.56 -5.43
C VAL A 436 -19.57 7.10 -3.98
N LYS A 437 -19.15 7.93 -3.04
CA LYS A 437 -19.39 7.70 -1.61
C LYS A 437 -20.87 7.96 -1.26
N VAL A 438 -21.38 7.25 -0.25
CA VAL A 438 -22.68 7.55 0.35
C VAL A 438 -22.54 8.86 1.15
N PRO A 439 -23.47 9.83 1.00
CA PRO A 439 -23.41 11.08 1.75
C PRO A 439 -23.23 10.84 3.24
N ASP A 440 -22.45 11.68 3.90
CA ASP A 440 -22.19 11.64 5.34
C ASP A 440 -21.53 10.34 5.86
N THR A 441 -20.94 9.54 4.95
CA THR A 441 -20.15 8.36 5.29
C THR A 441 -18.89 8.29 4.42
N ASP A 442 -17.88 7.53 4.87
CA ASP A 442 -16.72 7.19 4.05
C ASP A 442 -16.93 5.93 3.18
N ALA A 443 -18.11 5.31 3.26
CA ALA A 443 -18.44 4.11 2.51
C ALA A 443 -18.76 4.42 1.03
N TYR A 444 -18.29 3.55 0.13
CA TYR A 444 -18.65 3.62 -1.28
C TYR A 444 -20.03 2.99 -1.53
N LYS A 445 -20.83 3.58 -2.42
CA LYS A 445 -22.08 2.97 -2.89
C LYS A 445 -21.82 1.57 -3.47
N ASP A 446 -22.79 0.68 -3.35
CA ASP A 446 -22.67 -0.68 -3.89
C ASP A 446 -22.42 -0.70 -5.40
N LEU A 447 -21.79 -1.78 -5.84
CA LEU A 447 -21.43 -2.01 -7.23
C LEU A 447 -22.70 -2.33 -8.04
N LYS A 448 -23.01 -1.53 -9.06
CA LYS A 448 -24.10 -1.84 -9.98
C LYS A 448 -23.68 -2.93 -10.96
N ASP A 449 -24.64 -3.66 -11.51
CA ASP A 449 -24.37 -4.74 -12.46
C ASP A 449 -23.55 -4.30 -13.69
N ASN A 450 -23.58 -3.02 -14.07
CA ASN A 450 -22.84 -2.47 -15.19
C ASN A 450 -21.50 -1.81 -14.78
N GLN A 451 -21.00 -2.13 -13.58
CA GLN A 451 -19.76 -1.60 -13.03
C GLN A 451 -18.80 -2.72 -12.65
N ALA A 452 -17.53 -2.35 -12.50
CA ALA A 452 -16.48 -3.20 -11.93
C ALA A 452 -15.42 -2.30 -11.29
N ASP A 453 -14.88 -2.71 -10.15
CA ASP A 453 -13.79 -1.97 -9.48
C ASP A 453 -12.47 -2.15 -10.23
N VAL A 454 -11.71 -1.06 -10.31
CA VAL A 454 -10.36 -1.00 -10.89
C VAL A 454 -9.30 -0.81 -9.81
N GLY A 455 -9.71 -0.37 -8.62
CA GLY A 455 -8.80 0.02 -7.53
C GLY A 455 -8.47 1.51 -7.56
N ILE A 456 -7.37 1.88 -6.89
CA ILE A 456 -6.87 3.26 -6.85
C ILE A 456 -6.06 3.54 -8.12
N LEU A 457 -6.67 4.22 -9.10
CA LEU A 457 -6.00 4.55 -10.36
C LEU A 457 -4.96 5.67 -10.18
N ILE A 458 -5.28 6.67 -9.36
CA ILE A 458 -4.44 7.85 -9.11
C ILE A 458 -3.94 7.77 -7.66
N PRO A 459 -2.68 7.37 -7.41
CA PRO A 459 -2.17 7.11 -6.06
C PRO A 459 -2.34 8.29 -5.09
N SER A 460 -2.17 9.52 -5.58
CA SER A 460 -2.28 10.74 -4.78
C SER A 460 -3.71 11.05 -4.30
N GLU A 461 -4.74 10.48 -4.94
CA GLU A 461 -6.13 10.77 -4.60
C GLU A 461 -6.70 9.79 -3.57
N LYS A 462 -6.11 8.59 -3.42
CA LYS A 462 -6.62 7.49 -2.56
C LYS A 462 -8.10 7.13 -2.76
N GLU A 463 -8.69 7.51 -3.90
CA GLU A 463 -10.08 7.24 -4.24
C GLU A 463 -10.21 5.96 -5.07
N LEU A 464 -11.28 5.19 -4.84
CA LEU A 464 -11.63 4.02 -5.64
C LEU A 464 -12.16 4.44 -7.02
N TRP A 465 -11.72 3.74 -8.08
CA TRP A 465 -12.20 3.95 -9.45
C TRP A 465 -12.95 2.73 -9.98
N ARG A 466 -13.99 2.98 -10.78
CA ARG A 466 -14.90 1.98 -11.35
C ARG A 466 -15.06 2.15 -12.85
N ILE A 467 -15.03 1.05 -13.57
CA ILE A 467 -15.43 0.99 -14.98
C ILE A 467 -16.96 1.13 -15.07
N GLN A 468 -17.42 1.80 -16.11
CA GLN A 468 -18.83 2.00 -16.42
C GLN A 468 -19.13 1.33 -17.75
N PHE A 469 -19.51 0.04 -17.75
CA PHE A 469 -19.68 -0.76 -18.97
C PHE A 469 -20.68 -0.15 -19.96
N ALA A 470 -21.69 0.57 -19.47
CA ALA A 470 -22.70 1.26 -20.28
C ALA A 470 -22.22 2.59 -20.91
N ARG A 471 -21.01 3.08 -20.58
CA ARG A 471 -20.50 4.38 -21.05
C ARG A 471 -19.25 4.17 -21.89
N GLN A 472 -19.40 4.37 -23.19
CA GLN A 472 -18.38 4.05 -24.18
C GLN A 472 -18.19 5.19 -25.18
N ILE A 473 -16.99 5.30 -25.74
CA ILE A 473 -16.68 6.20 -26.85
C ILE A 473 -15.97 5.44 -27.96
N HIS A 474 -16.25 5.81 -29.21
CA HIS A 474 -15.47 5.35 -30.36
C HIS A 474 -14.26 6.27 -30.55
N VAL A 475 -13.08 5.67 -30.68
CA VAL A 475 -11.81 6.36 -30.87
C VAL A 475 -11.14 5.86 -32.15
N PRO A 476 -10.70 6.75 -33.06
CA PRO A 476 -9.97 6.35 -34.26
C PRO A 476 -8.70 5.59 -33.91
N THR A 477 -8.38 4.52 -34.66
CA THR A 477 -7.14 3.76 -34.43
C THR A 477 -5.89 4.61 -34.66
N LEU A 478 -5.97 5.59 -35.56
CA LEU A 478 -4.93 6.59 -35.79
C LEU A 478 -4.53 7.35 -34.51
N ALA A 479 -5.50 7.69 -33.65
CA ALA A 479 -5.24 8.37 -32.37
C ALA A 479 -4.56 7.43 -31.36
N LEU A 480 -5.05 6.19 -31.27
CA LEU A 480 -4.48 5.20 -30.35
C LEU A 480 -3.05 4.82 -30.75
N ASP A 481 -2.80 4.63 -32.04
CA ASP A 481 -1.48 4.29 -32.58
C ASP A 481 -0.47 5.42 -32.36
N ALA A 482 -0.93 6.68 -32.46
CA ALA A 482 -0.08 7.85 -32.23
C ALA A 482 0.47 7.91 -30.80
N CYS A 483 -0.26 7.39 -29.81
CA CYS A 483 0.22 7.29 -28.43
C CYS A 483 1.46 6.38 -28.31
N ILE A 484 1.63 5.41 -29.19
CA ILE A 484 2.82 4.54 -29.22
C ILE A 484 3.93 5.22 -30.00
N THR A 485 3.63 5.63 -31.24
CA THR A 485 4.67 6.06 -32.17
C THR A 485 5.29 7.41 -31.81
N SER A 486 4.60 8.24 -31.00
CA SER A 486 5.14 9.52 -30.55
C SER A 486 6.29 9.38 -29.56
N GLY A 487 6.43 8.21 -28.90
CA GLY A 487 7.41 7.96 -27.84
C GLY A 487 7.15 8.72 -26.54
N THR A 488 6.04 9.47 -26.44
CA THR A 488 5.69 10.27 -25.25
C THR A 488 4.39 9.83 -24.59
N GLY A 489 3.71 8.81 -25.14
CA GLY A 489 2.37 8.42 -24.71
C GLY A 489 1.26 9.34 -25.22
N LYS A 490 1.58 10.55 -25.74
CA LYS A 490 0.60 11.49 -26.28
C LYS A 490 0.26 11.15 -27.73
N SER A 491 -1.00 11.35 -28.11
CA SER A 491 -1.48 11.12 -29.46
C SER A 491 -1.14 12.27 -30.41
N ILE A 492 0.12 12.33 -30.85
CA ILE A 492 0.63 13.35 -31.77
C ILE A 492 1.28 12.67 -32.98
N ILE A 493 0.91 13.11 -34.18
CA ILE A 493 1.50 12.66 -35.44
C ILE A 493 2.10 13.88 -36.15
N LYS A 494 3.37 13.77 -36.54
CA LYS A 494 4.07 14.74 -37.37
C LYS A 494 4.59 14.07 -38.63
N THR A 495 4.44 14.74 -39.76
CA THR A 495 4.86 14.20 -41.07
C THR A 495 6.39 14.16 -41.25
N ASP A 496 7.13 14.93 -40.45
CA ASP A 496 8.60 14.98 -40.45
C ASP A 496 9.26 14.15 -39.35
N ALA A 497 8.47 13.51 -38.47
CA ALA A 497 9.00 12.71 -37.37
C ALA A 497 9.73 11.44 -37.86
N SER A 498 10.73 11.04 -37.09
CA SER A 498 11.44 9.77 -37.22
C SER A 498 10.91 8.74 -36.23
N ALA A 499 10.77 7.48 -36.67
CA ALA A 499 10.35 6.39 -35.80
C ALA A 499 11.40 6.09 -34.72
N SER A 500 10.94 5.69 -33.53
CA SER A 500 11.82 5.11 -32.51
C SER A 500 12.39 3.77 -32.98
N LYS A 501 13.67 3.51 -32.71
CA LYS A 501 14.32 2.23 -33.01
C LYS A 501 13.82 1.09 -32.12
N SER A 502 13.13 1.42 -31.02
CA SER A 502 12.52 0.44 -30.12
C SER A 502 11.19 -0.10 -30.64
N LEU A 503 10.63 0.47 -31.72
CA LEU A 503 9.40 -0.04 -32.30
C LEU A 503 9.65 -1.38 -33.00
N PRO A 504 8.76 -2.38 -32.83
CA PRO A 504 8.78 -3.59 -33.63
C PRO A 504 8.70 -3.29 -35.14
N SER A 505 9.22 -4.19 -35.97
CA SER A 505 9.25 -4.01 -37.43
C SER A 505 7.86 -3.78 -38.06
N SER A 506 6.80 -4.38 -37.51
CA SER A 506 5.40 -4.14 -37.92
C SER A 506 4.96 -2.70 -37.63
N TRP A 507 5.33 -2.16 -36.46
CA TRP A 507 5.01 -0.81 -36.02
C TRP A 507 5.80 0.26 -36.76
N LEU A 508 7.04 -0.03 -37.18
CA LEU A 508 7.79 0.86 -38.09
C LEU A 508 7.02 1.05 -39.41
N ARG A 509 6.46 -0.03 -39.96
CA ARG A 509 5.64 0.04 -41.18
C ARG A 509 4.31 0.76 -40.93
N ARG A 510 3.68 0.55 -39.77
CA ARG A 510 2.48 1.28 -39.36
C ARG A 510 2.77 2.78 -39.25
N PHE A 511 3.89 3.17 -38.67
CA PHE A 511 4.30 4.57 -38.56
C PHE A 511 4.42 5.25 -39.93
N GLU A 512 5.08 4.62 -40.90
CA GLU A 512 5.18 5.18 -42.26
C GLU A 512 3.81 5.31 -42.95
N ARG A 513 2.90 4.34 -42.74
CA ARG A 513 1.52 4.46 -43.20
C ARG A 513 0.79 5.62 -42.55
N MET A 514 0.91 5.77 -41.23
CA MET A 514 0.28 6.88 -40.49
C MET A 514 0.79 8.25 -40.96
N LYS A 515 2.08 8.35 -41.34
CA LYS A 515 2.62 9.59 -41.93
C LYS A 515 1.96 9.92 -43.26
N SER A 516 1.76 8.92 -44.13
CA SER A 516 1.03 9.10 -45.39
C SER A 516 -0.42 9.50 -45.13
N GLU A 517 -1.13 8.77 -44.26
CA GLU A 517 -2.52 9.06 -43.87
C GLU A 517 -2.64 10.50 -43.31
N CYS A 518 -1.69 10.93 -42.48
CA CYS A 518 -1.63 12.29 -41.94
C CYS A 518 -1.40 13.36 -43.03
N ALA A 519 -0.51 13.09 -43.99
CA ALA A 519 -0.25 14.01 -45.09
C ALA A 519 -1.48 14.20 -45.99
N ASP A 520 -2.22 13.12 -46.25
CA ASP A 520 -3.47 13.16 -47.02
C ASP A 520 -4.55 13.95 -46.26
N LEU A 521 -4.74 13.68 -44.96
CA LEU A 521 -5.68 14.43 -44.11
C LEU A 521 -5.34 15.92 -44.01
N LEU A 522 -4.05 16.27 -43.93
CA LEU A 522 -3.59 17.67 -43.93
C LEU A 522 -3.89 18.36 -45.26
N LYS A 523 -3.70 17.67 -46.38
CA LYS A 523 -4.01 18.19 -47.71
C LYS A 523 -5.51 18.43 -47.87
N GLU A 524 -6.33 17.46 -47.47
CA GLU A 524 -7.79 17.58 -47.49
C GLU A 524 -8.29 18.72 -46.60
N TYR A 525 -7.75 18.83 -45.38
CA TYR A 525 -8.04 19.94 -44.46
C TYR A 525 -7.72 21.29 -45.11
N LYS A 526 -6.53 21.46 -45.71
CA LYS A 526 -6.12 22.70 -46.39
C LYS A 526 -7.09 23.06 -47.53
N THR A 527 -7.60 22.09 -48.29
CA THR A 527 -8.60 22.33 -49.35
C THR A 527 -9.96 22.77 -48.78
N LEU A 528 -10.42 22.14 -47.70
CA LEU A 528 -11.71 22.46 -47.09
C LEU A 528 -11.67 23.79 -46.33
N GLU A 529 -10.55 24.11 -45.67
CA GLU A 529 -10.34 25.36 -44.93
C GLU A 529 -10.43 26.58 -45.87
N GLN A 530 -9.85 26.48 -47.07
CA GLN A 530 -9.95 27.51 -48.12
C GLN A 530 -11.40 27.78 -48.56
N GLY A 531 -12.29 26.79 -48.47
CA GLY A 531 -13.71 26.93 -48.76
C GLY A 531 -14.55 27.51 -47.61
N THR A 532 -13.99 27.61 -46.41
CA THR A 532 -14.68 28.06 -45.18
C THR A 532 -14.27 29.46 -44.71
N SER A 533 -13.92 30.36 -45.64
CA SER A 533 -13.43 31.72 -45.37
C SER A 533 -14.17 32.39 -44.20
N VAL A 534 -13.43 32.73 -43.14
CA VAL A 534 -13.97 33.41 -41.96
C VAL A 534 -14.42 34.81 -42.37
N VAL A 535 -15.72 35.07 -42.30
CA VAL A 535 -16.27 36.42 -42.52
C VAL A 535 -15.87 37.30 -41.34
N GLU A 536 -15.37 38.50 -41.64
CA GLU A 536 -14.97 39.51 -40.65
C GLU A 536 -16.15 39.78 -39.69
N GLY A 537 -15.90 39.70 -38.37
CA GLY A 537 -16.93 39.82 -37.33
C GLY A 537 -17.64 38.51 -36.92
N LYS A 538 -17.40 37.38 -37.60
CA LYS A 538 -17.98 36.05 -37.29
C LYS A 538 -16.95 35.01 -36.85
N GLU A 539 -15.86 35.45 -36.23
CA GLU A 539 -14.73 34.59 -35.85
C GLU A 539 -15.13 33.43 -34.93
N ALA A 540 -16.11 33.63 -34.04
CA ALA A 540 -16.60 32.57 -33.16
C ALA A 540 -17.34 31.46 -33.94
N GLU A 541 -18.13 31.83 -34.94
CA GLU A 541 -18.81 30.90 -35.85
C GLU A 541 -17.80 30.19 -36.74
N GLY A 542 -16.80 30.91 -37.27
CA GLY A 542 -15.68 30.33 -38.02
C GLY A 542 -14.93 29.27 -37.22
N ARG A 543 -14.55 29.58 -35.98
CA ARG A 543 -13.92 28.60 -35.05
C ARG A 543 -14.81 27.39 -34.80
N ALA A 544 -16.13 27.57 -34.70
CA ALA A 544 -17.06 26.46 -34.53
C ALA A 544 -17.13 25.58 -35.79
N VAL A 545 -17.16 26.16 -36.98
CA VAL A 545 -17.13 25.43 -38.26
C VAL A 545 -15.83 24.62 -38.38
N THR A 546 -14.68 25.23 -38.12
CA THR A 546 -13.38 24.53 -38.13
C THR A 546 -13.37 23.34 -37.18
N ARG A 547 -13.93 23.46 -35.97
CA ARG A 547 -14.01 22.33 -35.02
C ARG A 547 -14.87 21.18 -35.56
N HIS A 548 -16.00 21.46 -36.22
CA HIS A 548 -16.83 20.42 -36.82
C HIS A 548 -16.16 19.79 -38.04
N LEU A 549 -15.44 20.58 -38.83
CA LEU A 549 -14.65 20.09 -39.96
C LEU A 549 -13.56 19.12 -39.50
N VAL A 550 -12.76 19.50 -38.51
CA VAL A 550 -11.73 18.62 -37.91
C VAL A 550 -12.37 17.36 -37.31
N ALA A 551 -13.50 17.51 -36.62
CA ALA A 551 -14.23 16.38 -36.04
C ALA A 551 -14.68 15.39 -37.12
N ALA A 552 -15.18 15.87 -38.26
CA ALA A 552 -15.60 15.02 -39.37
C ALA A 552 -14.41 14.30 -40.02
N LEU A 553 -13.34 15.04 -40.36
CA LEU A 553 -12.15 14.48 -41.02
C LEU A 553 -11.46 13.40 -40.19
N LEU A 554 -11.36 13.62 -38.87
CA LEU A 554 -10.62 12.73 -37.98
C LEU A 554 -11.51 11.72 -37.27
N SER A 555 -12.82 11.66 -37.57
CA SER A 555 -13.78 10.82 -36.84
C SER A 555 -13.76 11.07 -35.32
N THR A 556 -13.65 12.34 -34.92
CA THR A 556 -13.64 12.79 -33.52
C THR A 556 -14.90 13.62 -33.21
N LYS A 557 -14.92 14.34 -32.07
CA LYS A 557 -16.05 15.15 -31.63
C LYS A 557 -15.68 16.63 -31.53
N PRO A 558 -16.60 17.55 -31.85
CA PRO A 558 -16.34 19.00 -31.80
C PRO A 558 -16.34 19.57 -30.37
N LYS A 559 -16.72 18.78 -29.36
CA LYS A 559 -16.80 19.18 -27.95
C LYS A 559 -16.29 18.04 -27.05
N HIS A 560 -15.46 18.38 -26.07
CA HIS A 560 -14.88 17.42 -25.12
C HIS A 560 -15.95 16.57 -24.43
N LYS A 561 -17.03 17.16 -23.90
CA LYS A 561 -18.09 16.39 -23.23
C LYS A 561 -18.74 15.27 -24.08
N LEU A 562 -18.61 15.33 -25.42
CA LEU A 562 -19.18 14.34 -26.34
C LEU A 562 -18.20 13.20 -26.67
N GLY A 563 -16.90 13.35 -26.40
CA GLY A 563 -15.89 12.34 -26.71
C GLY A 563 -14.51 12.93 -26.97
N LEU A 564 -13.69 12.25 -27.76
CA LEU A 564 -12.35 12.69 -28.11
C LEU A 564 -12.38 13.95 -28.98
N THR A 565 -11.52 14.92 -28.69
CA THR A 565 -11.30 16.11 -29.52
C THR A 565 -9.95 16.02 -30.24
N ALA A 566 -9.79 16.75 -31.33
CA ALA A 566 -8.55 16.80 -32.09
C ALA A 566 -8.29 18.20 -32.65
N LYS A 567 -7.03 18.43 -33.04
CA LYS A 567 -6.54 19.66 -33.66
C LYS A 567 -5.64 19.30 -34.84
N ILE A 568 -5.79 20.06 -35.92
CA ILE A 568 -4.89 20.02 -37.07
C ILE A 568 -4.12 21.35 -37.08
N ASP A 569 -2.79 21.27 -37.13
CA ASP A 569 -1.91 22.42 -37.30
C ASP A 569 -1.22 22.31 -38.68
N PRO A 570 -1.78 22.94 -39.72
CA PRO A 570 -1.25 22.85 -41.08
C PRO A 570 0.10 23.56 -41.26
N ALA A 571 0.47 24.46 -40.35
CA ALA A 571 1.76 25.17 -40.39
C ALA A 571 2.90 24.31 -39.83
N LYS A 572 2.57 23.40 -38.91
CA LYS A 572 3.52 22.43 -38.32
C LYS A 572 3.36 21.02 -38.90
N ASP A 573 2.52 20.86 -39.92
CA ASP A 573 2.11 19.57 -40.49
C ASP A 573 1.88 18.49 -39.42
N THR A 574 1.09 18.86 -38.40
CA THR A 574 0.86 18.07 -37.19
C THR A 574 -0.63 17.81 -36.98
N ILE A 575 -0.98 16.58 -36.58
CA ILE A 575 -2.31 16.23 -36.05
C ILE A 575 -2.15 15.81 -34.59
N GLU A 576 -2.96 16.40 -33.71
CA GLU A 576 -2.95 16.12 -32.28
C GLU A 576 -4.37 15.72 -31.84
N PHE A 577 -4.46 14.61 -31.10
CA PHE A 577 -5.71 14.19 -30.47
C PHE A 577 -5.60 14.35 -28.97
N GLY A 578 -6.71 14.70 -28.31
CA GLY A 578 -6.78 14.97 -26.87
C GLY A 578 -6.76 13.69 -26.06
N LEU A 579 -5.76 12.85 -26.33
CA LEU A 579 -5.62 11.49 -25.87
C LEU A 579 -4.18 11.25 -25.48
N GLU A 580 -4.00 10.58 -24.34
CA GLU A 580 -2.70 10.19 -23.83
C GLU A 580 -2.83 8.83 -23.16
N ARG A 581 -1.89 7.94 -23.43
CA ARG A 581 -1.80 6.66 -22.75
C ARG A 581 -1.26 6.88 -21.33
N TYR A 582 -2.06 6.54 -20.33
CA TYR A 582 -1.83 6.90 -18.94
C TYR A 582 -1.28 5.74 -18.10
N ALA A 583 -1.86 4.55 -18.27
CA ALA A 583 -1.47 3.34 -17.57
C ALA A 583 -1.97 2.12 -18.35
N ARG A 584 -1.68 0.92 -17.87
CA ARG A 584 -2.29 -0.31 -18.35
C ARG A 584 -2.58 -1.21 -17.16
N ILE A 585 -3.80 -1.75 -17.06
CA ILE A 585 -4.09 -2.75 -16.03
C ILE A 585 -3.49 -4.11 -16.40
N ALA A 586 -3.01 -4.86 -15.40
CA ALA A 586 -2.41 -6.17 -15.56
C ALA A 586 -3.30 -7.13 -16.38
N ASP A 587 -2.67 -7.90 -17.28
CA ASP A 587 -3.34 -8.70 -18.33
C ASP A 587 -4.44 -9.63 -17.78
N ASN A 588 -4.22 -10.29 -16.64
CA ASN A 588 -5.22 -11.17 -16.03
C ASN A 588 -6.50 -10.41 -15.64
N ALA A 589 -6.35 -9.25 -15.00
CA ALA A 589 -7.49 -8.40 -14.62
C ALA A 589 -8.14 -7.78 -15.87
N ALA A 590 -7.35 -7.33 -16.85
CA ALA A 590 -7.84 -6.79 -18.12
C ALA A 590 -8.76 -7.77 -18.86
N ARG A 591 -8.37 -9.05 -18.94
CA ARG A 591 -9.18 -10.12 -19.57
C ARG A 591 -10.45 -10.43 -18.79
N GLY A 592 -10.39 -10.40 -17.45
CA GLY A 592 -11.58 -10.51 -16.60
C GLY A 592 -12.58 -9.39 -16.87
N LEU A 593 -12.11 -8.15 -16.98
CA LEU A 593 -12.94 -6.98 -17.31
C LEU A 593 -13.55 -7.07 -18.71
N LEU A 594 -12.81 -7.58 -19.70
CA LEU A 594 -13.36 -7.85 -21.04
C LEU A 594 -14.47 -8.89 -21.00
N ALA A 595 -14.32 -9.96 -20.21
CA ALA A 595 -15.36 -10.97 -20.03
C ALA A 595 -16.61 -10.39 -19.37
N LEU A 596 -16.44 -9.52 -18.36
CA LEU A 596 -17.55 -8.80 -17.73
C LEU A 596 -18.26 -7.86 -18.71
N LEU A 597 -17.51 -7.15 -19.55
CA LEU A 597 -18.08 -6.31 -20.62
C LEU A 597 -18.88 -7.14 -21.63
N ALA A 598 -18.32 -8.29 -22.07
CA ALA A 598 -19.00 -9.20 -22.98
C ALA A 598 -20.30 -9.75 -22.36
N ASN A 599 -20.26 -10.14 -21.09
CA ASN A 599 -21.44 -10.59 -20.34
C ASN A 599 -22.49 -9.47 -20.22
N HIS A 600 -22.07 -8.23 -19.98
CA HIS A 600 -22.96 -7.07 -19.95
C HIS A 600 -23.66 -6.85 -21.31
N HIS A 601 -22.93 -6.98 -22.42
CA HIS A 601 -23.52 -6.86 -23.77
C HIS A 601 -24.41 -8.06 -24.16
N ALA A 602 -24.11 -9.24 -23.63
CA ALA A 602 -24.83 -10.47 -23.95
C ALA A 602 -26.08 -10.71 -23.10
N ARG A 603 -26.42 -9.81 -22.16
CA ARG A 603 -27.56 -10.00 -21.25
C ARG A 603 -28.85 -10.23 -22.03
N PRO A 604 -29.45 -11.42 -21.94
CA PRO A 604 -30.75 -11.66 -22.53
C PRO A 604 -31.80 -10.82 -21.78
N ALA A 605 -32.72 -10.22 -22.53
CA ALA A 605 -33.95 -9.70 -21.94
C ALA A 605 -34.85 -10.89 -21.59
N PHE A 606 -34.62 -11.50 -20.42
CA PHE A 606 -35.58 -12.45 -19.86
C PHE A 606 -36.86 -11.71 -19.44
N ASP A 607 -37.96 -12.46 -19.29
CA ASP A 607 -39.30 -11.94 -19.03
C ASP A 607 -39.28 -10.81 -18.00
N ALA A 608 -39.77 -9.64 -18.42
CA ALA A 608 -39.93 -8.52 -17.51
C ALA A 608 -40.90 -8.94 -16.39
N PRO A 609 -40.58 -8.70 -15.11
CA PRO A 609 -41.53 -8.96 -14.05
C PRO A 609 -42.79 -8.13 -14.33
N LEU A 610 -43.94 -8.81 -14.43
CA LEU A 610 -45.25 -8.17 -14.64
C LEU A 610 -45.62 -7.22 -13.49
N PHE A 611 -44.92 -7.33 -12.36
CA PHE A 611 -45.06 -6.51 -11.17
C PHE A 611 -43.68 -5.97 -10.80
N VAL A 612 -43.52 -4.65 -10.90
CA VAL A 612 -42.37 -3.95 -10.31
C VAL A 612 -42.75 -3.72 -8.85
N GLU A 613 -42.08 -4.38 -7.92
CA GLU A 613 -42.15 -3.98 -6.51
C GLU A 613 -41.57 -2.58 -6.40
N ALA A 614 -42.34 -1.64 -5.83
CA ALA A 614 -41.89 -0.29 -5.65
C ALA A 614 -40.66 -0.31 -4.74
N GLU A 615 -39.50 0.10 -5.25
CA GLU A 615 -38.34 0.38 -4.41
C GLU A 615 -38.77 1.42 -3.37
N GLU A 616 -38.74 1.05 -2.09
CA GLU A 616 -38.90 1.99 -1.00
C GLU A 616 -37.74 2.99 -1.07
N GLU A 617 -38.06 4.26 -1.35
CA GLU A 617 -37.12 5.36 -1.20
C GLU A 617 -36.69 5.42 0.27
N VAL A 618 -35.43 5.06 0.56
CA VAL A 618 -34.75 5.33 1.84
C VAL A 618 -33.56 6.25 1.59
#